data_AF-A0A6H2C4Z7-F1
#
_entry.id   AF-A0A6H2C4Z7-F1
#
_cell.length_a   1.000
_cell.length_b   1.000
_cell.length_c   1.000
_cell.angle_alpha   90.00
_cell.angle_beta   90.00
_cell.angle_gamma   90.00
#
_symmetry.space_group_name_H-M   'P 1'
#
loop_
_entity.id
_entity.type
_entity.pdbx_description
1 polymer ?
#
loop_
_entity_poly.entity_id
_entity_poly.type
_entity_poly.pdbx_seq_one_letter_code
_entity_poly.pdbx_strand_id
1 'polypeptide(L)'
;MQRIAIPSKIKRAVLVEAGHRCAIPTCRSTTTEIAHIVPWAKTKDNSFENLIALCPNCHTRYDQKKEIDQTSVQMYKQNLGILNNRYGEVERRLFEALAKSEDRVFVLGAAGDLMVANAVRDGFFLDKQIDGMSYLADSPSGIRKMFPLTFTYWVTDKGVEFIKRYASGFDIS
;
A
#
# COMPACT_ATOMS: atom_id res chain seq x y z
N MET A 1 2.62 -17.95 -34.44
CA MET A 1 1.73 -16.87 -33.96
C MET A 1 2.59 -15.73 -33.44
N GLN A 2 2.34 -14.50 -33.88
CA GLN A 2 3.10 -13.33 -33.43
C GLN A 2 2.54 -12.82 -32.09
N ARG A 3 3.41 -12.43 -31.15
CA ARG A 3 3.00 -11.90 -29.84
C ARG A 3 2.31 -10.55 -30.03
N ILE A 4 1.10 -10.42 -29.49
CA ILE A 4 0.37 -9.15 -29.51
C ILE A 4 1.05 -8.17 -28.55
N ALA A 5 1.32 -6.96 -29.04
CA ALA A 5 1.93 -5.91 -28.22
C ALA A 5 0.99 -5.48 -27.07
N ILE A 6 1.55 -5.25 -25.88
CA ILE A 6 0.81 -4.68 -24.76
C ILE A 6 0.38 -3.25 -25.12
N PRO A 7 -0.91 -2.87 -24.99
CA PRO A 7 -1.37 -1.52 -25.27
C PRO A 7 -0.67 -0.47 -24.40
N SER A 8 -0.31 0.69 -24.97
CA SER A 8 0.42 1.76 -24.26
C SER A 8 -0.28 2.25 -22.99
N LYS A 9 -1.63 2.26 -22.99
CA LYS A 9 -2.44 2.62 -21.80
C LYS A 9 -2.19 1.66 -20.64
N ILE A 10 -2.14 0.36 -20.91
CA ILE A 10 -1.88 -0.67 -19.89
C ILE A 10 -0.43 -0.61 -19.42
N LYS A 11 0.53 -0.44 -20.35
CA LYS A 11 1.94 -0.25 -19.98
C LYS A 11 2.12 0.91 -18.99
N ARG A 12 1.49 2.06 -19.27
CA ARG A 12 1.51 3.22 -18.37
C ARG A 12 0.92 2.88 -17.01
N ALA A 13 -0.23 2.21 -16.97
CA ALA A 13 -0.88 1.82 -15.72
C ALA A 13 0.05 0.95 -14.85
N VAL A 14 0.70 -0.07 -15.43
CA VAL A 14 1.64 -0.95 -14.72
C VAL A 14 2.85 -0.18 -14.17
N LEU A 15 3.41 0.73 -14.97
CA LEU A 15 4.56 1.54 -14.53
C LEU A 15 4.20 2.54 -13.43
N VAL A 16 3.02 3.19 -13.54
CA VAL A 16 2.51 4.12 -12.52
C VAL A 16 2.18 3.37 -11.24
N GLU A 17 1.52 2.21 -11.33
CA GLU A 17 1.25 1.35 -10.18
C GLU A 17 2.54 1.02 -9.46
N ALA A 18 3.64 0.73 -10.18
CA ALA A 18 4.95 0.39 -9.62
C ALA A 18 5.80 1.62 -9.24
N GLY A 19 5.31 2.84 -9.38
CA GLY A 19 6.07 4.07 -9.11
C GLY A 19 7.34 4.20 -9.98
N HIS A 20 7.31 3.65 -11.20
CA HIS A 20 8.45 3.53 -12.12
C HIS A 20 9.68 2.83 -11.50
N ARG A 21 9.44 1.88 -10.59
CA ARG A 21 10.49 1.07 -9.95
C ARG A 21 10.17 -0.42 -10.05
N CYS A 22 11.19 -1.24 -9.85
CA CYS A 22 11.04 -2.68 -9.75
C CYS A 22 10.06 -3.03 -8.63
N ALA A 23 9.07 -3.86 -8.95
CA ALA A 23 8.01 -4.28 -8.05
C ALA A 23 8.48 -5.15 -6.88
N ILE A 24 9.68 -5.74 -6.98
CA ILE A 24 10.27 -6.51 -5.88
C ILE A 24 10.59 -5.55 -4.73
N PRO A 25 9.98 -5.70 -3.53
CA PRO A 25 9.96 -4.67 -2.49
C PRO A 25 11.32 -4.13 -2.05
N THR A 26 12.34 -5.00 -2.02
CA THR A 26 13.71 -4.68 -1.60
C THR A 26 14.62 -4.24 -2.74
N CYS A 27 14.22 -4.43 -4.01
CA CYS A 27 15.06 -4.09 -5.17
C CYS A 27 14.94 -2.61 -5.55
N ARG A 28 13.72 -2.13 -5.82
CA ARG A 28 13.39 -0.72 -6.14
C ARG A 28 14.22 -0.04 -7.24
N SER A 29 14.92 -0.82 -8.07
CA SER A 29 15.68 -0.33 -9.23
C SER A 29 14.76 0.45 -10.19
N THR A 30 15.26 1.54 -10.76
CA THR A 30 14.50 2.43 -11.65
C THR A 30 14.37 1.90 -13.08
N THR A 31 15.33 1.10 -13.54
CA THR A 31 15.26 0.45 -14.85
C THR A 31 14.29 -0.71 -14.76
N THR A 32 13.18 -0.64 -15.50
CA THR A 32 12.10 -1.64 -15.45
C THR A 32 11.66 -2.11 -16.84
N GLU A 33 11.23 -3.36 -16.86
CA GLU A 33 10.60 -4.07 -17.97
C GLU A 33 9.24 -4.59 -17.49
N ILE A 34 8.32 -4.85 -18.42
CA ILE A 34 7.01 -5.40 -18.08
C ILE A 34 7.05 -6.91 -18.24
N ALA A 35 6.81 -7.61 -17.13
CA ALA A 35 6.71 -9.05 -17.06
C ALA A 35 5.25 -9.50 -17.01
N HIS A 36 4.96 -10.66 -17.59
CA HIS A 36 3.68 -11.35 -17.45
C HIS A 36 3.73 -12.27 -16.23
N ILE A 37 2.77 -12.14 -15.31
CA ILE A 37 2.69 -12.96 -14.10
C ILE A 37 2.30 -14.41 -14.44
N VAL A 38 1.34 -14.59 -15.34
CA VAL A 38 1.08 -15.86 -16.01
C VAL A 38 1.62 -15.73 -17.44
N PRO A 39 2.51 -16.63 -17.89
CA PRO A 39 3.17 -16.50 -19.18
C PRO A 39 2.18 -16.26 -20.33
N TRP A 40 2.45 -15.25 -21.16
CA TRP A 40 1.60 -14.91 -22.31
C TRP A 40 1.37 -16.10 -23.25
N ALA A 41 2.35 -17.00 -23.38
CA ALA A 41 2.20 -18.21 -24.19
C ALA A 41 1.04 -19.13 -23.73
N LYS A 42 0.65 -19.06 -22.44
CA LYS A 42 -0.44 -19.86 -21.86
C LYS A 42 -1.80 -19.16 -21.98
N THR A 43 -1.86 -17.87 -21.67
CA THR A 43 -3.14 -17.14 -21.52
C THR A 43 -3.42 -16.14 -22.62
N LYS A 44 -2.38 -15.68 -23.33
CA LYS A 44 -2.40 -14.51 -24.24
C LYS A 44 -2.90 -13.23 -23.57
N ASP A 45 -2.85 -13.18 -22.24
CA ASP A 45 -3.46 -12.14 -21.45
C ASP A 45 -2.52 -10.95 -21.23
N ASN A 46 -2.90 -9.79 -21.75
CA ASN A 46 -2.22 -8.51 -21.57
C ASN A 46 -3.02 -7.56 -20.63
N SER A 47 -3.90 -8.12 -19.80
CA SER A 47 -4.62 -7.40 -18.76
C SER A 47 -3.66 -6.72 -17.79
N PHE A 48 -4.13 -5.66 -17.14
CA PHE A 48 -3.33 -4.96 -16.14
C PHE A 48 -2.97 -5.88 -14.97
N GLU A 49 -3.90 -6.77 -14.62
CA GLU A 49 -3.86 -7.73 -13.52
C GLU A 49 -2.77 -8.78 -13.74
N ASN A 50 -2.53 -9.19 -14.99
CA ASN A 50 -1.52 -10.17 -15.35
C ASN A 50 -0.12 -9.56 -15.63
N LEU A 51 0.07 -8.27 -15.38
CA LEU A 51 1.30 -7.55 -15.71
C LEU A 51 1.92 -6.87 -14.49
N ILE A 52 3.25 -6.92 -14.40
CA ILE A 52 4.03 -6.34 -13.31
C ILE A 52 5.34 -5.73 -13.83
N ALA A 53 5.82 -4.65 -13.20
CA ALA A 53 7.10 -4.01 -13.57
C ALA A 53 8.27 -4.62 -12.80
N LEU A 54 9.25 -5.22 -13.48
CA LEU A 54 10.46 -5.80 -12.86
C LEU A 54 11.72 -5.20 -13.50
N CYS A 55 12.80 -5.03 -12.74
CA CYS A 55 14.10 -4.73 -13.36
C CYS A 55 14.64 -5.95 -14.12
N PRO A 56 15.57 -5.79 -15.08
CA PRO A 56 16.10 -6.91 -15.87
C PRO A 56 16.65 -8.07 -15.02
N ASN A 57 17.26 -7.75 -13.88
CA ASN A 57 17.79 -8.74 -12.95
C ASN A 57 16.67 -9.55 -12.27
N CYS A 58 15.67 -8.87 -11.70
CA CYS A 58 14.54 -9.54 -11.05
C CYS A 58 13.67 -10.29 -12.07
N HIS A 59 13.52 -9.74 -13.28
CA HIS A 59 12.82 -10.39 -14.38
C HIS A 59 13.52 -11.70 -14.77
N THR A 60 14.85 -11.70 -14.88
CA THR A 60 15.64 -12.92 -15.13
C THR A 60 15.51 -13.95 -13.99
N ARG A 61 15.56 -13.50 -12.73
CA ARG A 61 15.39 -14.37 -11.56
C ARG A 61 14.01 -15.05 -11.53
N TYR A 62 12.98 -14.32 -11.97
CA TYR A 62 11.62 -14.83 -12.10
C TYR A 62 11.44 -15.75 -13.32
N ASP A 63 11.75 -15.27 -14.52
CA ASP A 63 11.41 -15.98 -15.76
C ASP A 63 12.39 -17.11 -16.09
N GLN A 64 13.69 -16.89 -15.94
CA GLN A 64 14.71 -17.82 -16.40
C GLN A 64 15.21 -18.73 -15.28
N LYS A 65 15.56 -18.14 -14.12
CA LYS A 65 16.17 -18.90 -13.02
C LYS A 65 15.15 -19.57 -12.09
N LYS A 66 13.89 -19.13 -12.13
CA LYS A 66 12.82 -19.61 -11.23
C LYS A 66 13.16 -19.50 -9.74
N GLU A 67 13.99 -18.52 -9.37
CA GLU A 67 14.33 -18.20 -7.97
C GLU A 67 13.20 -17.43 -7.27
N ILE A 68 12.42 -16.69 -8.05
CA ILE A 68 11.20 -16.02 -7.61
C ILE A 68 10.07 -16.76 -8.30
N ASP A 69 9.15 -17.34 -7.54
CA ASP A 69 8.02 -18.08 -8.09
C ASP A 69 6.85 -17.16 -8.48
N GLN A 70 5.91 -17.71 -9.26
CA GLN A 70 4.74 -16.96 -9.72
C GLN A 70 3.85 -16.47 -8.58
N THR A 71 3.65 -17.27 -7.52
CA THR A 71 2.83 -16.89 -6.36
C THR A 71 3.44 -15.68 -5.67
N SER A 72 4.77 -15.68 -5.46
CA SER A 72 5.50 -14.52 -4.93
C SER A 72 5.28 -13.26 -5.78
N VAL A 73 5.33 -13.39 -7.12
CA VAL A 73 5.08 -12.25 -8.02
C VAL A 73 3.63 -11.76 -7.96
N GLN A 74 2.65 -12.66 -7.85
CA GLN A 74 1.24 -12.31 -7.62
C GLN A 74 1.07 -11.51 -6.33
N MET A 75 1.71 -11.95 -5.24
CA MET A 75 1.70 -11.25 -3.96
C MET A 75 2.33 -9.85 -4.08
N TYR A 76 3.43 -9.71 -4.83
CA TYR A 76 4.03 -8.38 -5.05
C TYR A 76 3.10 -7.45 -5.84
N LYS A 77 2.44 -7.96 -6.89
CA LYS A 77 1.45 -7.18 -7.67
C LYS A 77 0.34 -6.65 -6.77
N GLN A 78 -0.26 -7.52 -5.95
CA GLN A 78 -1.31 -7.12 -5.01
C GLN A 78 -0.81 -6.07 -4.01
N ASN A 79 0.42 -6.24 -3.53
CA ASN A 79 1.04 -5.32 -2.58
C ASN A 79 1.41 -3.95 -3.20
N LEU A 80 1.72 -3.86 -4.50
CA LEU A 80 2.07 -2.57 -5.12
C LEU A 80 0.95 -1.54 -5.06
N GLY A 81 -0.30 -1.98 -5.22
CA GLY A 81 -1.48 -1.12 -5.11
C GLY A 81 -1.65 -0.50 -3.71
N ILE A 82 -1.04 -1.12 -2.69
CA ILE A 82 -1.11 -0.71 -1.28
C ILE A 82 0.17 0.02 -0.85
N LEU A 83 1.33 -0.45 -1.30
CA LEU A 83 2.64 -0.16 -0.70
C LEU A 83 3.47 0.90 -1.40
N ASN A 84 3.05 1.43 -2.56
CA ASN A 84 3.82 2.48 -3.24
C ASN A 84 3.66 3.87 -2.62
N ASN A 85 4.03 3.93 -1.34
CA ASN A 85 4.08 5.09 -0.47
C ASN A 85 2.74 5.78 -0.23
N ARG A 86 1.60 5.13 -0.53
CA ARG A 86 0.30 5.67 -0.12
C ARG A 86 0.16 5.63 1.40
N TYR A 87 0.58 4.55 2.05
CA TYR A 87 0.55 4.41 3.51
C TYR A 87 1.95 4.40 4.12
N GLY A 88 2.14 5.22 5.16
CA GLY A 88 3.39 5.33 5.91
C GLY A 88 3.72 4.06 6.70
N GLU A 89 4.89 4.02 7.36
CA GLU A 89 5.26 2.90 8.24
C GLU A 89 4.29 2.73 9.40
N VAL A 90 3.88 3.84 10.03
CA VAL A 90 2.94 3.82 11.17
C VAL A 90 1.60 3.21 10.75
N GLU A 91 1.03 3.65 9.64
CA GLU A 91 -0.23 3.10 9.10
C GLU A 91 -0.14 1.60 8.84
N ARG A 92 0.94 1.16 8.18
CA ARG A 92 1.16 -0.26 7.89
C ARG A 92 1.27 -1.10 9.16
N ARG A 93 2.07 -0.68 10.13
CA ARG A 93 2.22 -1.38 11.41
C ARG A 93 0.92 -1.39 12.21
N LEU A 94 0.14 -0.32 12.12
CA LEU A 94 -1.16 -0.24 12.76
C LEU A 94 -2.17 -1.20 12.13
N PHE A 95 -2.20 -1.32 10.80
CA PHE A 95 -3.02 -2.35 10.13
C PHE A 95 -2.66 -3.76 10.61
N GLU A 96 -1.36 -4.08 10.71
CA GLU A 96 -0.90 -5.38 11.24
C GLU A 96 -1.32 -5.61 12.70
N ALA A 97 -1.23 -4.58 13.53
CA ALA A 97 -1.62 -4.66 14.94
C ALA A 97 -3.14 -4.87 15.08
N LEU A 98 -3.94 -4.07 14.38
CA LEU A 98 -5.39 -4.15 14.39
C LEU A 98 -5.92 -5.46 13.80
N ALA A 99 -5.22 -6.03 12.82
CA ALA A 99 -5.56 -7.35 12.31
C ALA A 99 -5.39 -8.47 13.34
N LYS A 100 -4.42 -8.32 14.26
CA LYS A 100 -4.14 -9.31 15.31
C LYS A 100 -5.06 -9.14 16.52
N SER A 101 -5.37 -7.91 16.89
CA SER A 101 -6.23 -7.64 18.05
C SER A 101 -7.72 -7.66 17.72
N GLU A 102 -8.08 -7.46 16.45
CA GLU A 102 -9.46 -7.25 15.97
C GLU A 102 -10.15 -6.02 16.59
N ASP A 103 -9.36 -5.11 17.19
CA ASP A 103 -9.89 -3.91 17.81
C ASP A 103 -10.54 -2.99 16.77
N ARG A 104 -11.67 -2.39 17.17
CA ARG A 104 -12.43 -1.44 16.34
C ARG A 104 -12.16 0.01 16.70
N VAL A 105 -11.40 0.24 17.78
CA VAL A 105 -11.09 1.56 18.30
C VAL A 105 -9.63 1.57 18.75
N PHE A 106 -8.90 2.63 18.40
CA PHE A 106 -7.53 2.82 18.85
C PHE A 106 -7.24 4.30 19.10
N VAL A 107 -6.24 4.56 19.94
CA VAL A 107 -5.79 5.91 20.31
C VAL A 107 -4.37 6.11 19.81
N LEU A 108 -4.10 7.25 19.19
CA LEU A 108 -2.77 7.71 18.86
C LEU A 108 -2.43 8.95 19.68
N GLY A 109 -1.14 9.11 19.99
CA GLY A 109 -0.61 10.29 20.67
C GLY A 109 -0.46 11.50 19.74
N ALA A 110 0.44 12.41 20.11
CA ALA A 110 0.69 13.64 19.37
C ALA A 110 1.00 13.36 17.88
N ALA A 111 0.45 14.20 17.00
CA ALA A 111 0.51 14.06 15.54
C ALA A 111 -0.16 12.80 14.97
N GLY A 112 -1.06 12.15 15.71
CA GLY A 112 -1.81 10.99 15.23
C GLY A 112 -2.60 11.26 13.94
N ASP A 113 -3.18 12.45 13.81
CA ASP A 113 -3.86 12.97 12.61
C ASP A 113 -2.99 12.94 11.35
N LEU A 114 -1.71 13.26 11.48
CA LEU A 114 -0.75 13.19 10.38
C LEU A 114 -0.28 11.76 10.14
N MET A 115 -0.09 10.99 11.21
CA MET A 115 0.43 9.62 11.13
C MET A 115 -0.50 8.67 10.38
N VAL A 116 -1.83 8.88 10.43
CA VAL A 116 -2.82 8.03 9.75
C VAL A 116 -3.66 8.75 8.70
N ALA A 117 -3.17 9.88 8.19
CA ALA A 117 -3.92 10.76 7.30
C ALA A 117 -4.42 10.07 6.02
N ASN A 118 -3.69 9.09 5.48
CA ASN A 118 -4.09 8.41 4.25
C ASN A 118 -5.20 7.38 4.52
N ALA A 119 -5.07 6.60 5.59
CA ALA A 119 -6.09 5.66 6.04
C ALA A 119 -7.41 6.37 6.40
N VAL A 120 -7.34 7.57 7.00
CA VAL A 120 -8.51 8.41 7.23
C VAL A 120 -9.10 8.91 5.92
N ARG A 121 -8.27 9.44 5.01
CA ARG A 121 -8.72 9.93 3.69
C ARG A 121 -9.43 8.82 2.88
N ASP A 122 -8.98 7.59 3.03
CA ASP A 122 -9.54 6.43 2.33
C ASP A 122 -10.76 5.82 3.02
N GLY A 123 -11.15 6.38 4.17
CA GLY A 123 -12.32 5.98 4.93
C GLY A 123 -12.13 4.66 5.68
N PHE A 124 -10.90 4.24 5.93
CA PHE A 124 -10.61 3.07 6.77
C PHE A 124 -10.69 3.42 8.25
N PHE A 125 -10.25 4.63 8.60
CA PHE A 125 -10.35 5.16 9.94
C PHE A 125 -11.26 6.38 9.96
N LEU A 126 -12.03 6.51 11.04
CA LEU A 126 -12.90 7.64 11.29
C LEU A 126 -12.49 8.31 12.60
N ASP A 127 -12.08 9.57 12.52
CA ASP A 127 -11.90 10.42 13.70
C ASP A 127 -13.27 10.87 14.21
N LYS A 128 -13.56 10.58 15.49
CA LYS A 128 -14.80 11.03 16.15
C LYS A 128 -14.64 12.35 16.88
N GLN A 129 -13.45 12.96 16.84
CA GLN A 129 -13.13 14.23 17.51
C GLN A 129 -13.54 14.21 18.99
N ILE A 130 -13.23 13.10 19.66
CA ILE A 130 -13.48 13.01 21.10
C ILE A 130 -12.50 13.92 21.82
N ASP A 131 -13.01 14.70 22.78
CA ASP A 131 -12.18 15.52 23.65
C ASP A 131 -11.14 14.67 24.37
N GLY A 132 -9.88 15.03 24.17
CA GLY A 132 -8.73 14.33 24.71
C GLY A 132 -7.75 15.27 25.40
N MET A 133 -6.58 14.72 25.75
CA MET A 133 -5.52 15.52 26.35
C MET A 133 -5.04 16.58 25.35
N SER A 134 -4.85 17.80 25.82
CA SER A 134 -4.36 18.92 25.01
C SER A 134 -3.24 19.66 25.72
N TYR A 135 -2.28 20.16 24.94
CA TYR A 135 -1.21 21.04 25.39
C TYR A 135 -1.54 22.49 25.04
N LEU A 136 -1.53 23.36 26.04
CA LEU A 136 -1.67 24.80 25.85
C LEU A 136 -0.28 25.41 25.80
N ALA A 137 0.08 25.99 24.66
CA ALA A 137 1.28 26.80 24.52
C ALA A 137 0.89 28.28 24.67
N ASP A 138 1.42 28.92 25.72
CA ASP A 138 1.29 30.34 25.97
C ASP A 138 2.63 31.03 25.67
N SER A 139 2.63 31.98 24.75
CA SER A 139 3.80 32.79 24.42
C SER A 139 3.83 34.08 25.25
N PRO A 140 5.01 34.58 25.65
CA PRO A 140 5.15 35.92 26.24
C PRO A 140 4.60 37.05 25.36
N SER A 141 4.49 36.82 24.04
CA SER A 141 3.88 37.75 23.07
C SER A 141 2.34 37.71 23.04
N GLY A 142 1.69 36.89 23.87
CA GLY A 142 0.23 36.77 23.97
C GLY A 142 -0.38 35.72 23.04
N ILE A 143 0.41 34.98 22.25
CA ILE A 143 -0.10 33.87 21.45
C ILE A 143 -0.46 32.70 22.38
N ARG A 144 -1.75 32.36 22.45
CA ARG A 144 -2.28 31.16 23.10
C ARG A 144 -2.76 30.18 22.05
N LYS A 145 -2.20 28.97 22.01
CA LYS A 145 -2.60 27.91 21.08
C LYS A 145 -2.76 26.58 21.79
N MET A 146 -3.87 25.91 21.52
CA MET A 146 -4.16 24.57 22.01
C MET A 146 -3.74 23.53 20.96
N PHE A 147 -3.03 22.50 21.40
CA PHE A 147 -2.57 21.40 20.58
C PHE A 147 -3.17 20.09 21.11
N PRO A 148 -3.97 19.35 20.33
CA PRO A 148 -4.43 18.03 20.73
C PRO A 148 -3.24 17.07 20.83
N LEU A 149 -3.17 16.31 21.92
CA LEU A 149 -2.12 15.31 22.17
C LEU A 149 -2.60 13.88 22.00
N THR A 150 -3.91 13.66 21.93
CA THR A 150 -4.51 12.34 21.76
C THR A 150 -5.60 12.40 20.71
N PHE A 151 -5.63 11.40 19.84
CA PHE A 151 -6.58 11.26 18.75
C PHE A 151 -7.18 9.86 18.78
N THR A 152 -8.50 9.76 18.80
CA THR A 152 -9.21 8.49 18.91
C THR A 152 -9.91 8.17 17.60
N TYR A 153 -9.61 7.00 17.04
CA TYR A 153 -10.10 6.58 15.74
C TYR A 153 -10.91 5.29 15.85
N TRP A 154 -11.94 5.21 15.01
CA TRP A 154 -12.72 4.00 14.79
C TRP A 154 -12.32 3.36 13.47
N VAL A 155 -12.13 2.05 13.48
CA VAL A 155 -11.96 1.26 12.26
C VAL A 155 -13.34 1.05 11.64
N THR A 156 -13.56 1.62 10.46
CA THR A 156 -14.83 1.47 9.72
C THR A 156 -15.00 0.03 9.23
N ASP A 157 -16.18 -0.33 8.74
CA ASP A 157 -16.39 -1.64 8.12
C ASP A 157 -15.49 -1.84 6.90
N LYS A 158 -15.33 -0.79 6.08
CA LYS A 158 -14.37 -0.74 4.98
C LYS A 158 -12.94 -0.95 5.47
N GLY A 159 -12.57 -0.32 6.58
CA GLY A 159 -11.26 -0.46 7.22
C GLY A 159 -11.01 -1.89 7.72
N VAL A 160 -12.00 -2.54 8.33
CA VAL A 160 -11.89 -3.94 8.78
C VAL A 160 -11.72 -4.88 7.60
N GLU A 161 -12.50 -4.71 6.54
CA GLU A 161 -12.37 -5.50 5.33
C GLU A 161 -10.97 -5.36 4.72
N PHE A 162 -10.50 -4.12 4.57
CA PHE A 162 -9.14 -3.83 4.11
C PHE A 162 -8.08 -4.48 5.00
N ILE A 163 -8.16 -4.33 6.32
CA ILE A 163 -7.19 -4.86 7.28
C ILE A 163 -7.14 -6.39 7.25
N LYS A 164 -8.29 -7.07 7.16
CA LYS A 164 -8.35 -8.53 7.02
C LYS A 164 -7.62 -9.02 5.77
N ARG A 165 -7.85 -8.35 4.65
CA ARG A 165 -7.19 -8.64 3.37
C ARG A 165 -5.69 -8.35 3.42
N TYR A 166 -5.33 -7.20 3.99
CA TYR A 166 -3.96 -6.77 4.24
C TYR A 166 -3.17 -7.80 5.08
N ALA A 167 -3.75 -8.32 6.16
CA ALA A 167 -3.07 -9.24 7.08
C ALA A 167 -3.03 -10.69 6.61
N SER A 168 -4.02 -11.12 5.82
CA SER A 168 -4.02 -12.45 5.20
C SER A 168 -3.15 -12.51 3.95
N GLY A 169 -2.68 -11.37 3.43
CA GLY A 169 -1.98 -11.29 2.15
C GLY A 169 -2.87 -11.65 0.96
N PHE A 170 -4.18 -11.73 1.17
CA PHE A 170 -5.18 -12.05 0.14
C PHE A 170 -5.86 -10.77 -0.35
N ASP A 171 -5.78 -10.54 -1.65
CA ASP A 171 -6.74 -9.80 -2.50
C ASP A 171 -7.44 -8.57 -1.89
N ILE A 172 -6.91 -7.37 -2.16
CA ILE A 172 -7.56 -6.07 -1.84
C ILE A 172 -8.35 -5.54 -3.05
N SER A 173 -9.07 -6.41 -3.75
CA SER A 173 -9.92 -6.07 -4.90
C SER A 173 -11.36 -5.67 -4.55
#